data_AF-A0A2D5IKU3-F1
#
_entry.id   AF-A0A2D5IKU3-F1
#
_cell.length_a   1.000
_cell.length_b   1.000
_cell.length_c   1.000
_cell.angle_alpha   90.00
_cell.angle_beta   90.00
_cell.angle_gamma   90.00
#
_symmetry.space_group_name_H-M   'P 1'
#
loop_
_entity.id
_entity.type
_entity.pdbx_description
1 polymer ?
#
loop_
_entity_poly.entity_id
_entity_poly.type
_entity_poly.pdbx_seq_one_letter_code
_entity_poly.pdbx_strand_id
1 'polypeptide(L)'
;MNMTKIVLTAAYVAFVAATLFSVGNVGQYFDVASFIFVVVVAGFCVTVAGDESAVSKFGAGAVRAGWLGSMIGIIAIFGSAGFASGDLSQIGPALAVCSLTVFYGYFFKIGAIILE
;
A
#
# COMPACT_ATOMS: atom_id res chain seq x y z
N MET A 1 -13.66 1.27 -21.19
CA MET A 1 -14.24 1.48 -19.84
C MET A 1 -15.70 1.90 -19.99
N ASN A 2 -16.65 1.23 -19.33
CA ASN A 2 -18.06 1.61 -19.41
C ASN A 2 -18.38 2.82 -18.50
N MET A 3 -19.51 3.49 -18.74
CA MET A 3 -19.92 4.71 -18.00
C MET A 3 -19.95 4.47 -16.48
N THR A 4 -20.48 3.34 -16.03
CA THR A 4 -20.53 2.96 -14.62
C THR A 4 -19.15 2.90 -13.98
N LYS A 5 -18.19 2.26 -14.65
CA LYS A 5 -16.80 2.13 -14.15
C LYS A 5 -16.10 3.49 -14.08
N ILE A 6 -16.36 4.39 -15.03
CA ILE A 6 -15.84 5.77 -15.00
C ILE A 6 -16.37 6.51 -13.76
N VAL A 7 -17.68 6.50 -13.54
CA VAL A 7 -18.31 7.21 -12.41
C VAL A 7 -17.81 6.68 -11.07
N LEU A 8 -17.76 5.35 -10.90
CA LEU A 8 -17.27 4.73 -9.67
C LEU A 8 -15.78 5.01 -9.41
N THR A 9 -14.96 5.03 -10.47
CA THR A 9 -13.55 5.40 -10.37
C THR A 9 -13.38 6.84 -9.90
N ALA A 10 -14.13 7.77 -10.50
CA ALA A 10 -14.09 9.19 -10.12
C ALA A 10 -14.54 9.40 -8.66
N ALA A 11 -15.64 8.75 -8.26
CA ALA A 11 -16.12 8.79 -6.88
C ALA A 11 -15.11 8.24 -5.88
N TYR A 12 -14.45 7.12 -6.20
CA TYR A 12 -13.40 6.53 -5.37
C TYR A 12 -12.22 7.49 -5.20
N VAL A 13 -11.67 8.03 -6.29
CA VAL A 13 -10.52 8.95 -6.24
C VAL A 13 -10.88 10.21 -5.45
N ALA A 14 -12.07 10.78 -5.67
CA ALA A 14 -12.55 11.95 -4.94
C ALA A 14 -12.70 11.67 -3.43
N PHE A 15 -13.24 10.50 -3.07
CA PHE A 15 -13.42 10.11 -1.67
C PHE A 15 -12.08 9.90 -0.95
N VAL A 16 -11.13 9.22 -1.59
CA VAL A 16 -9.78 9.03 -1.03
C VAL A 16 -9.09 10.38 -0.86
N ALA A 17 -9.10 11.24 -1.88
CA ALA A 17 -8.51 12.56 -1.80
C ALA A 17 -9.13 13.40 -0.67
N ALA A 18 -10.47 13.48 -0.61
CA ALA A 18 -11.18 14.20 0.44
C ALA A 18 -10.83 13.68 1.85
N THR A 19 -10.70 12.36 2.00
CA THR A 19 -10.27 11.73 3.26
C THR A 19 -8.87 12.18 3.65
N LEU A 20 -7.90 12.09 2.73
CA LEU A 20 -6.51 12.49 2.99
C LEU A 20 -6.39 13.99 3.32
N PHE A 21 -7.16 14.85 2.64
CA PHE A 21 -7.22 16.28 2.94
C PHE A 21 -7.84 16.58 4.31
N SER A 22 -8.90 15.86 4.69
CA SER A 22 -9.58 16.04 5.99
C SER A 22 -8.68 15.71 7.19
N VAL A 23 -7.77 14.75 7.03
CA VAL A 23 -6.82 14.36 8.09
C VAL A 23 -5.64 15.34 8.23
N GLY A 24 -5.46 16.28 7.29
CA GLY A 24 -4.60 17.46 7.43
C GLY A 24 -3.08 17.24 7.26
N ASN A 25 -2.55 16.03 7.49
CA ASN A 25 -1.13 15.72 7.31
C ASN A 25 -0.91 14.71 6.17
N VAL A 26 -0.98 15.15 4.92
CA VAL A 26 -0.82 14.26 3.75
C VAL A 26 0.59 13.68 3.65
N GLY A 27 1.60 14.37 4.20
CA GLY A 27 3.00 13.93 4.18
C GLY A 27 3.22 12.59 4.89
N GLN A 28 2.41 12.26 5.89
CA GLN A 28 2.52 10.98 6.61
C GLN A 28 2.18 9.75 5.73
N TYR A 29 1.53 9.96 4.59
CA TYR A 29 1.17 8.91 3.64
C TYR A 29 2.21 8.72 2.54
N PHE A 30 3.35 9.42 2.62
CA PHE A 30 4.42 9.37 1.62
C PHE A 30 5.72 8.85 2.25
N ASP A 31 6.04 7.58 1.96
CA ASP A 31 7.31 6.96 2.30
C ASP A 31 7.87 6.21 1.09
N VAL A 32 9.02 6.67 0.59
CA VAL A 32 9.63 6.19 -0.66
C VAL A 32 10.08 4.73 -0.52
N ALA A 33 10.61 4.34 0.64
CA ALA A 33 11.11 2.98 0.87
C ALA A 33 9.96 1.96 0.82
N SER A 34 8.87 2.24 1.54
CA SER A 34 7.64 1.43 1.54
C SER A 34 7.02 1.34 0.15
N PHE A 35 7.04 2.44 -0.61
CA PHE A 35 6.54 2.46 -1.99
C PHE A 35 7.37 1.55 -2.91
N ILE A 36 8.70 1.70 -2.89
CA ILE A 36 9.62 0.89 -3.71
C ILE A 36 9.47 -0.59 -3.38
N PHE A 37 9.39 -0.94 -2.08
CA PHE A 37 9.21 -2.32 -1.65
C PHE A 37 7.98 -2.95 -2.31
N VAL A 38 6.83 -2.26 -2.27
CA VAL A 38 5.59 -2.76 -2.87
C VAL A 38 5.73 -2.91 -4.38
N VAL A 39 6.26 -1.91 -5.09
CA VAL A 39 6.40 -1.94 -6.55
C VAL A 39 7.33 -3.06 -7.02
N VAL A 40 8.47 -3.25 -6.36
CA VAL A 40 9.47 -4.27 -6.76
C VAL A 40 8.90 -5.68 -6.58
N VAL A 41 8.31 -5.96 -5.41
CA VAL A 41 7.75 -7.29 -5.12
C VAL A 41 6.51 -7.56 -6.00
N ALA A 42 5.66 -6.54 -6.22
CA ALA A 42 4.54 -6.64 -7.16
C ALA A 42 4.99 -6.89 -8.60
N GLY A 43 6.06 -6.22 -9.03
CA GLY A 43 6.66 -6.38 -10.36
C GLY A 43 7.16 -7.81 -10.59
N PHE A 44 7.76 -8.44 -9.57
CA PHE A 44 8.14 -9.85 -9.64
C PHE A 44 6.92 -10.77 -9.88
N CYS A 45 5.75 -10.48 -9.30
CA CYS A 45 4.55 -11.29 -9.53
C CYS A 45 4.06 -11.29 -10.98
N VAL A 46 4.46 -10.30 -11.80
CA VAL A 46 4.09 -10.24 -13.22
C VAL A 46 4.72 -11.37 -14.03
N THR A 47 5.89 -11.87 -13.61
CA THR A 47 6.61 -12.95 -14.32
C THR A 47 6.07 -14.35 -13.97
N VAL A 48 5.13 -14.45 -13.04
CA VAL A 48 4.54 -15.74 -12.63
C VAL A 48 3.65 -16.26 -13.76
N ALA A 49 3.85 -17.54 -14.12
CA ALA A 49 3.04 -18.21 -15.14
C ALA A 49 1.55 -18.22 -14.78
N GLY A 50 0.69 -18.07 -15.78
CA GLY A 50 -0.78 -18.08 -15.62
C GLY A 50 -1.48 -17.19 -16.65
N ASP A 51 -2.78 -17.38 -16.78
CA ASP A 51 -3.61 -16.77 -17.84
C ASP A 51 -4.06 -15.33 -17.51
N GLU A 52 -3.82 -14.87 -16.29
CA GLU A 52 -4.14 -13.50 -15.86
C GLU A 52 -3.31 -12.44 -16.62
N SER A 53 -3.91 -11.27 -16.82
CA SER A 53 -3.22 -10.11 -17.39
C SER A 53 -2.05 -9.67 -16.50
N ALA A 54 -1.03 -9.03 -17.09
CA ALA A 54 0.08 -8.45 -16.33
C ALA A 54 -0.40 -7.43 -15.28
N VAL A 55 -1.47 -6.68 -15.58
CA VAL A 55 -2.07 -5.68 -14.68
C VAL A 55 -2.75 -6.36 -13.48
N SER A 56 -3.50 -7.44 -13.69
CA SER A 56 -4.11 -8.22 -12.61
C SER A 56 -3.06 -8.84 -11.70
N LYS A 57 -2.04 -9.46 -12.29
CA LYS A 57 -0.90 -10.07 -11.57
C LYS A 57 -0.16 -9.04 -10.73
N PHE A 58 0.13 -7.87 -11.31
CA PHE A 58 0.74 -6.76 -10.57
C PHE A 58 -0.15 -6.32 -9.40
N GLY A 59 -1.45 -6.08 -9.63
CA GLY A 59 -2.37 -5.66 -8.58
C GLY A 59 -2.47 -6.68 -7.44
N ALA A 60 -2.58 -7.97 -7.74
CA ALA A 60 -2.60 -9.04 -6.73
C ALA A 60 -1.25 -9.15 -6.01
N GLY A 61 -0.14 -9.01 -6.74
CA GLY A 61 1.21 -8.94 -6.21
C GLY A 61 1.42 -7.76 -5.25
N ALA A 62 0.86 -6.60 -5.55
CA ALA A 62 0.95 -5.41 -4.72
C ALA A 62 0.29 -5.59 -3.35
N VAL A 63 -0.88 -6.26 -3.27
CA VAL A 63 -1.51 -6.61 -1.99
C VAL A 63 -0.63 -7.56 -1.18
N ARG A 64 -0.09 -8.60 -1.83
CA ARG A 64 0.81 -9.57 -1.19
C ARG A 64 2.08 -8.88 -0.67
N ALA A 65 2.68 -8.01 -1.48
CA ALA A 65 3.82 -7.21 -1.11
C ALA A 65 3.51 -6.28 0.07
N GLY A 66 2.34 -5.62 0.05
CA GLY A 66 1.92 -4.73 1.12
C GLY A 66 1.85 -5.43 2.48
N TRP A 67 1.22 -6.60 2.52
CA TRP A 67 1.16 -7.42 3.73
C TRP A 67 2.52 -7.97 4.15
N LEU A 68 3.35 -8.42 3.19
CA LEU A 68 4.70 -8.90 3.48
C LEU A 68 5.56 -7.79 4.13
N GLY A 69 5.57 -6.59 3.54
CA GLY A 69 6.30 -5.44 4.07
C GLY A 69 5.82 -5.05 5.46
N SER A 70 4.52 -5.14 5.72
CA SER A 70 3.94 -4.83 7.03
C SER A 70 4.35 -5.85 8.09
N MET A 71 4.32 -7.16 7.76
CA MET A 71 4.80 -8.21 8.66
C MET A 71 6.27 -8.02 9.01
N ILE A 72 7.12 -7.70 8.03
CA ILE A 72 8.53 -7.40 8.26
C ILE A 72 8.69 -6.20 9.20
N GLY A 73 7.94 -5.11 8.95
CA GLY A 73 7.97 -3.92 9.79
C GLY A 73 7.50 -4.18 11.22
N ILE A 74 6.41 -4.93 11.42
CA ILE A 74 5.90 -5.31 12.74
C ILE A 74 6.93 -6.15 13.51
N ILE A 75 7.55 -7.14 12.85
CA ILE A 75 8.63 -7.94 13.45
C ILE A 75 9.79 -7.04 13.90
N ALA A 76 10.20 -6.10 13.05
CA ALA A 76 11.28 -5.15 13.37
C ALA A 76 10.91 -4.24 14.55
N ILE A 77 9.67 -3.76 14.61
CA ILE A 77 9.18 -2.92 15.72
C ILE A 77 9.23 -3.69 17.04
N PHE A 78 8.66 -4.90 17.10
CA PHE A 78 8.65 -5.70 18.32
C PHE A 78 10.05 -6.14 18.78
N GLY A 79 10.99 -6.28 17.84
CA GLY A 79 12.39 -6.55 18.14
C GLY A 79 13.23 -5.32 18.53
N SER A 80 12.65 -4.11 18.50
CA SER A 80 13.39 -2.86 18.72
C SER A 80 13.54 -2.49 20.20
N ALA A 81 14.62 -1.78 20.53
CA ALA A 81 14.80 -1.21 21.88
C ALA A 81 13.70 -0.19 22.23
N GLY A 82 13.20 0.57 21.25
CA GLY A 82 12.11 1.52 21.43
C GLY A 82 10.80 0.84 21.87
N PHE A 83 10.50 -0.35 21.33
CA PHE A 83 9.39 -1.15 21.82
C PHE A 83 9.62 -1.67 23.24
N ALA A 84 10.82 -2.18 23.52
CA ALA A 84 11.17 -2.68 24.86
C ALA A 84 11.10 -1.59 25.95
N SER A 85 11.44 -0.34 25.62
CA SER A 85 11.35 0.79 26.54
C SER A 85 9.99 1.50 26.55
N GLY A 86 9.03 1.07 25.72
CA GLY A 86 7.72 1.73 25.58
C GLY A 86 7.79 3.14 24.97
N ASP A 87 8.82 3.44 24.17
CA ASP A 87 9.02 4.76 23.56
C ASP A 87 8.09 4.96 22.37
N LEU A 88 6.92 5.55 22.64
CA LEU A 88 5.92 5.86 21.62
C LEU A 88 6.41 6.81 20.53
N SER A 89 7.45 7.62 20.80
CA SER A 89 8.02 8.54 19.81
C SER A 89 8.75 7.79 18.68
N GLN A 90 9.19 6.56 18.93
CA GLN A 90 9.79 5.68 17.92
C GLN A 90 8.77 4.69 17.34
N ILE A 91 7.90 4.14 18.19
CA ILE A 91 6.92 3.12 17.77
C ILE A 91 5.87 3.71 16.82
N GLY A 92 5.35 4.90 17.12
CA GLY A 92 4.30 5.53 16.31
C GLY A 92 4.70 5.73 14.85
N PRO A 93 5.82 6.41 14.55
CA PRO A 93 6.32 6.57 13.19
C PRO A 93 6.61 5.24 12.49
N ALA A 94 7.19 4.25 13.20
CA ALA A 94 7.48 2.95 12.60
C ALA A 94 6.20 2.18 12.22
N LEU A 95 5.17 2.21 13.08
CA LEU A 95 3.85 1.64 12.78
C LEU A 95 3.18 2.35 11.60
N ALA A 96 3.33 3.67 11.48
CA ALA A 96 2.83 4.40 10.33
C ALA A 96 3.50 3.88 9.04
N VAL A 97 4.84 3.83 9.00
CA VAL A 97 5.60 3.35 7.84
C VAL A 97 5.23 1.91 7.46
N CYS A 98 5.19 0.97 8.41
CA CYS A 98 4.83 -0.42 8.08
C CYS A 98 3.35 -0.59 7.69
N SER A 99 2.48 0.38 8.01
CA SER A 99 1.10 0.42 7.52
C SER A 99 1.01 0.95 6.08
N LEU A 100 1.96 1.81 5.67
CA LEU A 100 1.99 2.37 4.32
C LEU A 100 2.19 1.30 3.24
N THR A 101 2.92 0.22 3.52
CA THR A 101 3.07 -0.87 2.55
C THR A 101 1.72 -1.51 2.22
N VAL A 102 0.86 -1.77 3.21
CA VAL A 102 -0.50 -2.30 2.99
C VAL A 102 -1.35 -1.29 2.26
N PHE A 103 -1.29 -0.02 2.67
CA PHE A 103 -2.01 1.07 2.03
C PHE A 103 -1.66 1.17 0.54
N TYR A 104 -0.37 1.19 0.18
CA TYR A 104 0.10 1.20 -1.20
C TYR A 104 -0.29 -0.07 -1.97
N GLY A 105 -0.22 -1.24 -1.33
CA GLY A 105 -0.62 -2.50 -1.94
C GLY A 105 -2.08 -2.49 -2.42
N TYR A 106 -3.00 -2.03 -1.57
CA TYR A 106 -4.41 -1.89 -1.95
C TYR A 106 -4.65 -0.74 -2.93
N PHE A 107 -3.91 0.37 -2.81
CA PHE A 107 -3.98 1.48 -3.77
C PHE A 107 -3.65 1.00 -5.19
N PHE A 108 -2.57 0.23 -5.35
CA PHE A 108 -2.21 -0.38 -6.62
C PHE A 108 -3.20 -1.44 -7.09
N LYS A 109 -3.77 -2.26 -6.18
CA LYS A 109 -4.80 -3.24 -6.57
C LYS A 109 -6.02 -2.56 -7.16
N ILE A 110 -6.48 -1.47 -6.57
CA ILE A 110 -7.61 -0.71 -7.09
C ILE A 110 -7.24 -0.05 -8.42
N GLY A 111 -6.03 0.51 -8.54
CA GLY A 111 -5.50 1.00 -9.81
C GLY A 111 -5.50 -0.07 -10.91
N ALA A 112 -5.08 -1.30 -10.60
CA ALA A 112 -5.13 -2.43 -11.53
C ALA A 112 -6.58 -2.75 -11.96
N ILE A 113 -7.53 -2.82 -11.02
CA ILE A 113 -8.95 -3.04 -11.32
C ILE A 113 -9.51 -1.94 -12.23
N ILE A 114 -9.10 -0.68 -12.03
CA ILE A 114 -9.52 0.45 -12.88
C ILE A 114 -9.01 0.29 -14.31
N LEU A 115 -7.78 -0.19 -14.48
CA LEU A 115 -7.12 -0.35 -15.78
C LEU A 115 -7.62 -1.56 -16.60
N GLU A 116 -8.21 -2.56 -15.96
CA GLU A 116 -8.79 -3.76 -16.62
C GLU A 116 -10.24 -3.55 -17.11
#